data_AF-A0A975DKD8-F1
#
_entry.id   AF-A0A975DKD8-F1
#
_cell.length_a   1.000
_cell.length_b   1.000
_cell.length_c   1.000
_cell.angle_alpha   90.00
_cell.angle_beta   90.00
_cell.angle_gamma   90.00
#
_symmetry.space_group_name_H-M   'P 1'
#
loop_
_entity.id
_entity.type
_entity.pdbx_description
1 polymer ?
#
loop_
_entity_poly.entity_id
_entity_poly.type
_entity_poly.pdbx_seq_one_letter_code
_entity_poly.pdbx_strand_id
1 'polypeptide(L)'
;MKRLAPKLTGQVNEGGILAHLKGLQAASYGLNRDKIRAISTEVARPLWRTQIDPYLANFMLAIGAAYSRLDQYTNATLLYDCANNYATKEVRYSLAINSSIAYSRLDNLDAAKKVLLRIDIESLTDRQKSSLYNQMGNIDDLQFKPKDAFNNYKKAVLYATKAENMRAQIVLNLNILDLIVRYQTHQDQFKRHVRFTENLLEKKPSPSFREHLQLLEQIFNYQELSDSVEKTRRHQMLIERAQSEENPYALDLLSQLGFANSPDPKIINIDSDDIKTNPLYLTYCQFVKDSE
;
A
#
# COMPACT_ATOMS: atom_id res chain seq x y z
N MET A 1 24.79 -24.16 16.61
CA MET A 1 23.43 -23.64 16.89
C MET A 1 22.38 -24.22 15.93
N LYS A 2 22.09 -25.53 15.96
CA LYS A 2 21.21 -26.19 14.96
C LYS A 2 20.14 -27.15 15.54
N ARG A 3 19.77 -27.05 16.83
CA ARG A 3 18.84 -28.02 17.48
C ARG A 3 17.83 -27.43 18.49
N LEU A 4 17.38 -26.18 18.31
CA LEU A 4 16.31 -25.59 19.14
C LEU A 4 15.03 -25.25 18.35
N ALA A 5 15.14 -25.00 17.05
CA ALA A 5 14.00 -24.61 16.21
C ALA A 5 12.84 -25.64 16.10
N PRO A 6 13.08 -26.96 16.00
CA PRO A 6 11.97 -27.92 15.83
C PRO A 6 11.12 -28.15 17.08
N LYS A 7 11.64 -27.83 18.28
CA LYS A 7 10.93 -28.06 19.55
C LYS A 7 9.94 -26.95 19.89
N LEU A 8 10.12 -25.74 19.36
CA LEU A 8 9.24 -24.59 19.62
C LEU A 8 8.01 -24.58 18.69
N THR A 9 8.08 -25.21 17.52
CA THR A 9 7.02 -25.19 16.49
C THR A 9 5.89 -26.19 16.73
N GLY A 10 5.88 -26.91 17.86
CA GLY A 10 4.78 -27.80 18.24
C GLY A 10 4.24 -27.55 19.65
N GLN A 11 4.79 -26.55 20.35
CA GLN A 11 4.37 -26.20 21.69
C GLN A 11 3.28 -25.13 21.61
N VAL A 12 2.13 -25.42 22.22
CA VAL A 12 1.06 -24.45 22.40
C VAL A 12 1.38 -23.67 23.67
N ASN A 13 2.27 -22.70 23.51
CA ASN A 13 2.65 -21.67 24.46
C ASN A 13 2.96 -20.37 23.70
N GLU A 14 3.09 -19.24 24.40
CA GLU A 14 3.34 -17.94 23.77
C GLU A 14 4.55 -17.96 22.82
N GLY A 15 5.66 -18.59 23.21
CA GLY A 15 6.85 -18.70 22.38
C GLY A 15 6.60 -19.44 21.06
N GLY A 16 5.86 -20.55 21.10
CA GLY A 16 5.46 -21.30 19.91
C GLY A 16 4.49 -20.54 19.02
N ILE A 17 3.54 -19.80 19.60
CA ILE A 17 2.61 -18.95 18.86
C ILE A 17 3.36 -17.84 18.12
N LEU A 18 4.24 -17.12 18.83
CA LEU A 18 5.05 -16.06 18.24
C LEU A 18 5.99 -16.59 17.15
N ALA A 19 6.54 -17.80 17.31
CA ALA A 19 7.36 -18.45 16.29
C ALA A 19 6.55 -18.73 15.01
N HIS A 20 5.33 -19.25 15.13
CA HIS A 20 4.44 -19.45 13.97
C HIS A 20 4.04 -18.14 13.32
N LEU A 21 3.72 -17.12 14.11
CA LEU A 21 3.37 -15.80 13.58
C LEU A 21 4.55 -15.19 12.79
N LYS A 22 5.78 -15.28 13.31
CA LYS A 22 6.99 -14.83 12.60
C LYS A 22 7.25 -15.66 11.35
N GLY A 23 7.08 -16.97 11.42
CA GLY A 23 7.19 -17.86 10.27
C GLY A 23 6.17 -17.52 9.18
N LEU A 24 4.94 -17.20 9.58
CA LEU A 24 3.88 -16.80 8.68
C LEU A 24 4.15 -15.44 8.05
N GLN A 25 4.60 -14.45 8.83
CA GLN A 25 5.02 -13.15 8.31
C GLN A 25 6.13 -13.31 7.27
N ALA A 26 7.16 -14.10 7.58
CA ALA A 26 8.24 -14.38 6.64
C ALA A 26 7.75 -15.11 5.37
N ALA A 27 6.88 -16.11 5.50
CA ALA A 27 6.27 -16.80 4.37
C ALA A 27 5.41 -15.86 3.51
N SER A 28 4.70 -14.93 4.14
CA SER A 28 3.88 -13.90 3.49
C SER A 28 4.72 -12.88 2.74
N TYR A 29 5.90 -12.53 3.24
CA TYR A 29 6.87 -11.69 2.53
C TYR A 29 7.51 -12.43 1.34
N GLY A 30 7.82 -13.71 1.52
CA GLY A 30 8.39 -14.55 0.46
C GLY A 30 7.36 -15.19 -0.48
N LEU A 31 6.08 -14.84 -0.37
CA LEU A 31 4.96 -15.40 -1.14
C LEU A 31 4.90 -16.94 -1.18
N ASN A 32 5.35 -17.59 -0.09
CA ASN A 32 5.42 -19.05 0.00
C ASN A 32 4.07 -19.62 0.46
N ARG A 33 3.21 -19.98 -0.52
CA ARG A 33 1.84 -20.48 -0.27
C ARG A 33 1.80 -21.76 0.56
N ASP A 34 2.71 -22.70 0.30
CA ASP A 34 2.75 -23.97 1.04
C ASP A 34 3.03 -23.75 2.53
N LYS A 35 3.95 -22.85 2.87
CA LYS A 35 4.24 -22.48 4.26
C LYS A 35 3.09 -21.73 4.91
N ILE A 36 2.43 -20.83 4.18
CA ILE A 36 1.24 -20.12 4.67
C ILE A 36 0.15 -21.14 5.01
N ARG A 37 -0.13 -22.08 4.10
CA ARG A 37 -1.13 -23.13 4.31
C ARG A 37 -0.74 -24.05 5.46
N ALA A 38 0.50 -24.53 5.52
CA ALA A 38 0.98 -25.41 6.59
C ALA A 38 0.85 -24.76 7.97
N ILE A 39 1.27 -23.50 8.12
CA ILE A 39 1.15 -22.77 9.39
C ILE A 39 -0.33 -22.56 9.73
N SER A 40 -1.15 -22.12 8.77
CA SER A 40 -2.59 -21.91 8.97
C SER A 40 -3.30 -23.19 9.41
N THR A 41 -2.96 -24.33 8.82
CA THR A 41 -3.49 -25.65 9.21
C THR A 41 -3.10 -26.01 10.64
N GLU A 42 -1.84 -25.79 11.02
CA GLU A 42 -1.37 -26.11 12.38
C GLU A 42 -2.10 -25.26 13.44
N VAL A 43 -2.14 -23.95 13.25
CA VAL A 43 -2.75 -23.03 14.24
C VAL A 43 -4.28 -23.08 14.27
N ALA A 44 -4.92 -23.64 13.24
CA ALA A 44 -6.37 -23.88 13.23
C ALA A 44 -6.79 -25.13 14.04
N ARG A 45 -5.83 -25.99 14.45
CA ARG A 45 -6.15 -27.20 15.23
C ARG A 45 -6.78 -26.84 16.58
N PRO A 46 -7.72 -27.66 17.10
CA PRO A 46 -8.43 -27.38 18.36
C PRO A 46 -7.52 -27.06 19.55
N LEU A 47 -6.35 -27.71 19.63
CA LEU A 47 -5.38 -27.50 20.70
C LEU A 47 -4.88 -26.05 20.80
N TRP A 48 -4.87 -25.32 19.69
CA TRP A 48 -4.37 -23.95 19.63
C TRP A 48 -5.44 -22.90 19.95
N ARG A 49 -6.73 -23.23 19.81
CA ARG A 49 -7.85 -22.26 19.79
C ARG A 49 -7.80 -21.24 20.92
N THR A 50 -7.83 -21.69 22.17
CA THR A 50 -7.90 -20.78 23.33
C THR A 50 -6.64 -19.96 23.57
N GLN A 51 -5.49 -20.39 23.03
CA GLN A 51 -4.23 -19.68 23.24
C GLN A 51 -3.92 -18.69 22.13
N ILE A 52 -4.45 -18.90 20.92
CA ILE A 52 -4.17 -18.01 19.79
C ILE A 52 -5.14 -16.83 19.70
N ASP A 53 -6.26 -16.84 20.42
CA ASP A 53 -7.28 -15.78 20.38
C ASP A 53 -6.69 -14.36 20.47
N PRO A 54 -5.74 -14.05 21.39
CA PRO A 54 -5.12 -12.72 21.46
C PRO A 54 -4.27 -12.34 20.22
N TYR A 55 -3.88 -13.33 19.43
CA TYR A 55 -3.01 -13.19 18.27
C TYR A 55 -3.75 -13.38 16.94
N LEU A 56 -5.03 -13.76 16.94
CA LEU A 56 -5.80 -14.07 15.72
C LEU A 56 -5.75 -12.94 14.69
N ALA A 57 -5.93 -11.69 15.11
CA ALA A 57 -5.84 -10.54 14.22
C ALA A 57 -4.46 -10.44 13.54
N ASN A 58 -3.37 -10.78 14.24
CA ASN A 58 -2.02 -10.77 13.66
C ASN A 58 -1.82 -11.88 12.62
N PHE A 59 -2.34 -13.08 12.89
CA PHE A 59 -2.30 -14.19 11.93
C PHE A 59 -3.09 -13.84 10.67
N MET A 60 -4.33 -13.38 10.82
CA MET A 60 -5.19 -13.00 9.70
C MET A 60 -4.61 -11.83 8.90
N LEU A 61 -4.06 -10.81 9.57
CA LEU A 61 -3.38 -9.70 8.91
C LEU A 61 -2.19 -10.18 8.06
N ALA A 62 -1.39 -11.13 8.56
CA ALA A 62 -0.26 -11.68 7.82
C ALA A 62 -0.71 -12.47 6.58
N ILE A 63 -1.71 -13.35 6.71
CA ILE A 63 -2.26 -14.11 5.58
C ILE A 63 -2.89 -13.14 4.56
N GLY A 64 -3.68 -12.16 5.02
CA GLY A 64 -4.32 -11.19 4.15
C GLY A 64 -3.29 -10.37 3.38
N ALA A 65 -2.18 -9.99 4.01
CA ALA A 65 -1.07 -9.32 3.35
C ALA A 65 -0.39 -10.19 2.28
N ALA A 66 -0.34 -11.52 2.46
CA ALA A 66 0.13 -12.42 1.41
C ALA A 66 -0.81 -12.43 0.20
N TYR A 67 -2.12 -12.53 0.44
CA TYR A 67 -3.13 -12.49 -0.63
C TYR A 67 -3.11 -11.16 -1.38
N SER A 68 -3.01 -10.04 -0.66
CA SER A 68 -2.91 -8.71 -1.27
C SER A 68 -1.68 -8.56 -2.17
N ARG A 69 -0.54 -9.17 -1.83
CA ARG A 69 0.67 -9.16 -2.69
C ARG A 69 0.56 -10.06 -3.92
N LEU A 70 -0.41 -10.97 -3.92
CA LEU A 70 -0.76 -11.84 -5.05
C LEU A 70 -1.95 -11.28 -5.84
N ASP A 71 -2.27 -9.99 -5.64
CA ASP A 71 -3.41 -9.29 -6.22
C ASP A 71 -4.78 -9.93 -5.94
N GLN A 72 -4.88 -10.78 -4.91
CA GLN A 72 -6.13 -11.39 -4.46
C GLN A 72 -6.82 -10.51 -3.42
N TYR A 73 -7.19 -9.29 -3.81
CA TYR A 73 -7.72 -8.27 -2.89
C TYR A 73 -9.07 -8.64 -2.26
N THR A 74 -9.94 -9.38 -2.97
CA THR A 74 -11.18 -9.92 -2.41
C THR A 74 -10.90 -10.89 -1.25
N ASN A 75 -9.90 -11.75 -1.40
CA ASN A 75 -9.50 -12.70 -0.35
C ASN A 75 -8.84 -11.98 0.82
N ALA A 76 -8.03 -10.95 0.54
CA ALA A 76 -7.41 -10.13 1.56
C ALA A 76 -8.43 -9.37 2.41
N THR A 77 -9.43 -8.73 1.79
CA THR A 77 -10.50 -8.00 2.50
C THR A 77 -11.31 -8.90 3.41
N LEU A 78 -11.69 -10.11 2.96
CA LEU A 78 -12.37 -11.09 3.82
C LEU A 78 -11.58 -11.44 5.09
N LEU A 79 -10.26 -11.61 4.97
CA LEU A 79 -9.39 -11.84 6.13
C LEU A 79 -9.25 -10.62 7.02
N TYR A 80 -9.16 -9.42 6.44
CA TYR A 80 -9.03 -8.19 7.21
C TYR A 80 -10.31 -7.84 7.97
N ASP A 81 -11.47 -8.03 7.35
CA ASP A 81 -12.76 -7.85 8.01
C ASP A 81 -12.92 -8.82 9.17
N CYS A 82 -12.56 -10.08 8.97
CA CYS A 82 -12.54 -11.06 10.06
C CYS A 82 -11.55 -10.67 11.17
N ALA A 83 -10.34 -10.21 10.82
CA ALA A 83 -9.34 -9.78 11.78
C ALA A 83 -9.82 -8.61 12.67
N ASN A 84 -10.73 -7.75 12.17
CA ASN A 84 -11.25 -6.63 12.95
C ASN A 84 -11.99 -7.07 14.21
N ASN A 85 -12.64 -8.25 14.18
CA ASN A 85 -13.35 -8.81 15.33
C ASN A 85 -12.41 -9.18 16.48
N TYR A 86 -11.14 -9.41 16.17
CA TYR A 86 -10.10 -9.82 17.12
C TYR A 86 -9.02 -8.74 17.33
N ALA A 87 -9.18 -7.56 16.74
CA ALA A 87 -8.10 -6.58 16.66
C ALA A 87 -7.85 -5.87 18.00
N THR A 88 -6.65 -6.03 18.55
CA THR A 88 -6.14 -5.22 19.66
C THR A 88 -5.76 -3.82 19.20
N LYS A 89 -5.52 -2.89 20.14
CA LYS A 89 -5.12 -1.52 19.81
C LYS A 89 -3.86 -1.47 18.93
N GLU A 90 -2.90 -2.35 19.20
CA GLU A 90 -1.60 -2.43 18.53
C GLU A 90 -1.74 -2.87 17.06
N VAL A 91 -2.71 -3.72 16.75
CA VAL A 91 -2.91 -4.28 15.40
C VAL A 91 -3.83 -3.40 14.55
N ARG A 92 -4.77 -2.68 15.18
CA ARG A 92 -5.80 -1.88 14.49
C ARG A 92 -5.24 -0.91 13.45
N TYR A 93 -4.15 -0.21 13.76
CA TYR A 93 -3.52 0.69 12.80
C TYR A 93 -3.08 -0.05 11.53
N SER A 94 -2.32 -1.14 11.70
CA SER A 94 -1.81 -1.91 10.56
C SER A 94 -2.95 -2.55 9.77
N LEU A 95 -3.96 -3.05 10.46
CA LEU A 95 -5.14 -3.64 9.84
C LEU A 95 -5.92 -2.61 9.02
N ALA A 96 -6.16 -1.41 9.54
CA ALA A 96 -6.86 -0.36 8.83
C ALA A 96 -6.10 0.12 7.58
N ILE A 97 -4.78 0.28 7.67
CA ILE A 97 -3.95 0.63 6.50
C ILE A 97 -4.04 -0.45 5.42
N ASN A 98 -3.82 -1.73 5.77
CA ASN A 98 -3.87 -2.83 4.80
C ASN A 98 -5.28 -3.01 4.20
N SER A 99 -6.32 -2.89 5.04
CA SER A 99 -7.72 -2.93 4.58
C SER A 99 -8.00 -1.82 3.58
N SER A 100 -7.56 -0.59 3.88
CA SER A 100 -7.80 0.55 2.99
C SER A 100 -7.16 0.35 1.61
N ILE A 101 -5.94 -0.19 1.57
CA ILE A 101 -5.25 -0.49 0.31
C ILE A 101 -6.02 -1.55 -0.48
N ALA A 102 -6.43 -2.64 0.18
CA ALA A 102 -7.16 -3.71 -0.49
C ALA A 102 -8.53 -3.24 -1.00
N TYR A 103 -9.27 -2.45 -0.21
CA TYR A 103 -10.53 -1.85 -0.65
C TYR A 103 -10.34 -0.88 -1.82
N SER A 104 -9.28 -0.05 -1.81
CA SER A 104 -8.96 0.83 -2.93
C SER A 104 -8.67 0.08 -4.22
N ARG A 105 -8.05 -1.11 -4.14
CA ARG A 105 -7.79 -1.96 -5.31
C ARG A 105 -9.02 -2.70 -5.85
N LEU A 106 -10.11 -2.70 -5.08
CA LEU A 106 -11.43 -3.19 -5.48
C LEU A 106 -12.37 -2.03 -5.86
N ASP A 107 -11.83 -0.83 -6.08
CA ASP A 107 -12.58 0.41 -6.34
C ASP A 107 -13.64 0.77 -5.29
N ASN A 108 -13.54 0.18 -4.08
CA ASN A 108 -14.43 0.51 -2.96
C ASN A 108 -13.81 1.61 -2.09
N LEU A 109 -13.72 2.81 -2.66
CA LEU A 109 -13.03 3.96 -2.04
C LEU A 109 -13.71 4.45 -0.75
N ASP A 110 -15.03 4.28 -0.62
CA ASP A 110 -15.76 4.65 0.58
C ASP A 110 -15.45 3.73 1.76
N ALA A 111 -15.41 2.41 1.54
CA ALA A 111 -14.95 1.47 2.55
C ALA A 111 -13.49 1.73 2.92
N ALA A 112 -12.63 1.97 1.93
CA ALA A 112 -11.23 2.30 2.13
C ALA A 112 -11.04 3.53 3.03
N LYS A 113 -11.82 4.59 2.80
CA LYS A 113 -11.77 5.80 3.64
C LYS A 113 -12.35 5.56 5.03
N LYS A 114 -13.47 4.85 5.12
CA LYS A 114 -14.17 4.56 6.38
C LYS A 114 -13.29 3.81 7.38
N VAL A 115 -12.48 2.84 6.93
CA VAL A 115 -11.59 2.10 7.84
C VAL A 115 -10.47 2.98 8.41
N LEU A 116 -9.97 3.97 7.65
CA LEU A 116 -8.93 4.89 8.11
C LEU A 116 -9.47 5.92 9.11
N LEU A 117 -10.70 6.41 8.89
CA LEU A 117 -11.33 7.40 9.76
C LEU A 117 -11.64 6.88 11.17
N ARG A 118 -11.58 5.56 11.39
CA ARG A 118 -11.75 4.93 12.71
C ARG A 118 -10.47 4.93 13.55
N ILE A 119 -9.33 5.32 12.98
CA ILE A 119 -8.06 5.35 13.70
C ILE A 119 -8.02 6.59 14.59
N ASP A 120 -7.75 6.37 15.89
CA ASP A 120 -7.42 7.47 16.80
C ASP A 120 -6.03 8.03 16.45
N ILE A 121 -6.04 9.14 15.71
CA ILE A 121 -4.84 9.80 15.20
C ILE A 121 -3.91 10.19 16.36
N GLU A 122 -4.42 10.60 17.51
CA GLU A 122 -3.57 11.08 18.61
C GLU A 122 -2.75 9.98 19.26
N SER A 123 -3.22 8.73 19.16
CA SER A 123 -2.49 7.56 19.63
C SER A 123 -1.32 7.13 18.74
N LEU A 124 -1.17 7.74 17.55
CA LEU A 124 -0.18 7.33 16.55
C LEU A 124 1.17 8.03 16.72
N THR A 125 2.24 7.31 16.42
CA THR A 125 3.57 7.91 16.21
C THR A 125 3.58 8.81 14.98
N ASP A 126 4.51 9.76 14.88
CA ASP A 126 4.63 10.63 13.70
C ASP A 126 4.82 9.84 12.40
N ARG A 127 5.55 8.71 12.44
CA ARG A 127 5.68 7.83 11.27
C ARG A 127 4.34 7.23 10.84
N GLN A 128 3.50 6.83 11.80
CA GLN A 128 2.17 6.30 11.54
C GLN A 128 1.21 7.40 11.07
N LYS A 129 1.25 8.59 11.67
CA LYS A 129 0.49 9.77 11.21
C LYS A 129 0.84 10.09 9.76
N SER A 130 2.13 10.11 9.42
CA SER A 130 2.59 10.32 8.04
C SER A 130 2.00 9.30 7.06
N SER A 131 2.09 8.02 7.39
CA SER A 131 1.57 6.94 6.56
C SER A 131 0.04 6.93 6.45
N LEU A 132 -0.68 7.30 7.51
CA LEU A 132 -2.14 7.46 7.50
C LEU A 132 -2.55 8.57 6.53
N TYR A 133 -1.98 9.77 6.69
CA TYR A 133 -2.29 10.90 5.82
C TYR A 133 -1.90 10.64 4.37
N ASN A 134 -0.80 9.92 4.12
CA ASN A 134 -0.46 9.47 2.78
C ASN A 134 -1.58 8.63 2.16
N GLN A 135 -2.06 7.64 2.91
CA GLN A 135 -3.10 6.74 2.40
C GLN A 135 -4.45 7.45 2.22
N MET A 136 -4.80 8.40 3.10
CA MET A 136 -5.96 9.26 2.89
C MET A 136 -5.79 10.12 1.62
N GLY A 137 -4.59 10.65 1.38
CA GLY A 137 -4.26 11.40 0.16
C GLY A 137 -4.41 10.56 -1.11
N ASN A 138 -3.90 9.32 -1.09
CA ASN A 138 -4.05 8.38 -2.20
C ASN A 138 -5.53 8.11 -2.51
N ILE A 139 -6.37 7.92 -1.48
CA ILE A 139 -7.81 7.69 -1.67
C ILE A 139 -8.48 8.94 -2.23
N ASP A 140 -8.16 10.13 -1.72
CA ASP A 140 -8.75 11.37 -2.24
C ASP A 140 -8.34 11.64 -3.69
N ASP A 141 -7.11 11.28 -4.09
CA ASP A 141 -6.66 11.34 -5.49
C ASP A 141 -7.47 10.38 -6.37
N LEU A 142 -7.63 9.12 -5.94
CA LEU A 142 -8.48 8.14 -6.63
C LEU A 142 -9.96 8.57 -6.72
N GLN A 143 -10.42 9.40 -5.78
CA GLN A 143 -11.76 10.02 -5.81
C GLN A 143 -11.83 11.31 -6.66
N PHE A 144 -10.76 11.66 -7.38
CA PHE A 144 -10.64 12.90 -8.14
C PHE A 144 -10.85 14.17 -7.30
N LYS A 145 -10.37 14.16 -6.04
CA LYS A 145 -10.41 15.29 -5.10
C LYS A 145 -9.01 15.87 -4.89
N PRO A 146 -8.40 16.51 -5.89
CA PRO A 146 -6.99 16.92 -5.83
C PRO A 146 -6.71 17.90 -4.70
N LYS A 147 -7.64 18.80 -4.35
CA LYS A 147 -7.44 19.72 -3.22
C LYS A 147 -7.30 18.98 -1.87
N ASP A 148 -8.10 17.94 -1.65
CA ASP A 148 -8.07 17.15 -0.42
C ASP A 148 -6.83 16.26 -0.38
N ALA A 149 -6.52 15.61 -1.52
CA ALA A 149 -5.30 14.81 -1.69
C ALA A 149 -4.04 15.64 -1.39
N PHE A 150 -3.94 16.84 -1.98
CA PHE A 150 -2.82 17.77 -1.75
C PHE A 150 -2.66 18.12 -0.26
N ASN A 151 -3.76 18.43 0.42
CA ASN A 151 -3.74 18.76 1.85
C ASN A 151 -3.30 17.57 2.72
N ASN A 152 -3.77 16.37 2.38
CA ASN A 152 -3.38 15.15 3.08
C ASN A 152 -1.91 14.79 2.84
N TYR A 153 -1.40 14.90 1.61
CA TYR A 153 0.02 14.71 1.35
C TYR A 153 0.90 15.74 2.08
N LYS A 154 0.49 17.01 2.16
CA LYS A 154 1.23 18.02 2.94
C LYS A 154 1.30 17.67 4.43
N LYS A 155 0.19 17.19 5.02
CA LYS A 155 0.21 16.68 6.41
C LYS A 155 1.14 15.47 6.52
N ALA A 156 1.10 14.56 5.56
CA ALA A 156 1.98 13.40 5.54
C ALA A 156 3.46 13.81 5.51
N VAL A 157 3.84 14.81 4.70
CA VAL A 157 5.21 15.35 4.64
C VAL A 157 5.62 15.93 5.99
N LEU A 158 4.76 16.76 6.61
CA LEU A 158 5.02 17.35 7.92
C LEU A 158 5.38 16.28 8.97
N TYR A 159 4.59 15.21 9.05
CA TYR A 159 4.85 14.13 9.99
C TYR A 159 6.05 13.27 9.59
N ALA A 160 6.32 13.09 8.29
CA ALA A 160 7.54 12.41 7.83
C ALA A 160 8.80 13.20 8.20
N THR A 161 8.74 14.54 8.19
CA THR A 161 9.82 15.42 8.64
C THR A 161 10.03 15.30 10.15
N LYS A 162 8.96 15.34 10.96
CA LYS A 162 9.06 15.13 12.42
C LYS A 162 9.62 13.75 12.79
N ALA A 163 9.28 12.73 12.01
CA ALA A 163 9.81 11.37 12.17
C ALA A 163 11.20 11.17 11.54
N GLU A 164 11.85 12.24 11.05
CA GLU A 164 13.16 12.21 10.36
C GLU A 164 13.25 11.19 9.20
N ASN A 165 12.10 10.85 8.60
CA ASN A 165 12.02 9.83 7.57
C ASN A 165 12.19 10.46 6.18
N MET A 166 13.43 10.74 5.79
CA MET A 166 13.75 11.38 4.50
C MET A 166 13.20 10.61 3.30
N ARG A 167 13.19 9.27 3.35
CA ARG A 167 12.65 8.46 2.23
C ARG A 167 11.15 8.70 2.06
N ALA A 168 10.40 8.73 3.15
CA ALA A 168 8.98 9.07 3.09
C ALA A 168 8.76 10.51 2.60
N GLN A 169 9.57 11.48 3.06
CA GLN A 169 9.48 12.86 2.58
C GLN A 169 9.66 12.96 1.05
N ILE A 170 10.63 12.24 0.47
CA ILE A 170 10.83 12.20 -0.99
C ILE A 170 9.58 11.65 -1.69
N VAL A 171 9.11 10.46 -1.29
CA VAL A 171 7.93 9.82 -1.91
C VAL A 171 6.71 10.72 -1.85
N LEU A 172 6.47 11.35 -0.69
CA LEU A 172 5.30 12.22 -0.50
C LEU A 172 5.38 13.50 -1.31
N ASN A 173 6.58 14.06 -1.53
CA ASN A 173 6.73 15.21 -2.43
C ASN A 173 6.57 14.81 -3.90
N LEU A 174 7.02 13.62 -4.29
CA LEU A 174 6.74 13.09 -5.63
C LEU A 174 5.23 12.94 -5.85
N ASN A 175 4.47 12.42 -4.87
CA ASN A 175 3.00 12.36 -4.96
C ASN A 175 2.36 13.76 -5.09
N ILE A 176 2.89 14.78 -4.40
CA ILE A 176 2.41 16.16 -4.56
C ILE A 176 2.70 16.70 -5.97
N LEU A 177 3.91 16.48 -6.49
CA LEU A 177 4.32 16.93 -7.82
C LEU A 177 3.49 16.24 -8.92
N ASP A 178 3.26 14.93 -8.77
CA ASP A 178 2.41 14.14 -9.65
C ASP A 178 0.98 14.71 -9.70
N LEU A 179 0.40 15.01 -8.54
CA LEU A 179 -0.92 15.64 -8.44
C LEU A 179 -0.97 17.02 -9.11
N ILE A 180 0.07 17.86 -8.91
CA ILE A 180 0.16 19.18 -9.55
C ILE A 180 0.15 19.04 -11.07
N VAL A 181 0.94 18.10 -11.61
CA VAL A 181 1.06 17.86 -13.05
C VAL A 181 -0.22 17.25 -13.63
N ARG A 182 -0.80 16.24 -12.98
CA ARG A 182 -2.00 15.54 -13.46
C ARG A 182 -3.22 16.46 -13.53
N TYR A 183 -3.45 17.24 -12.48
CA TYR A 183 -4.66 18.06 -12.35
C TYR A 183 -4.44 19.54 -12.72
N GLN A 184 -3.21 19.94 -13.03
CA GLN A 184 -2.84 21.33 -13.30
C GLN A 184 -3.25 22.31 -12.19
N THR A 185 -3.30 21.83 -10.94
CA THR A 185 -3.62 22.65 -9.76
C THR A 185 -2.36 23.00 -8.98
N HIS A 186 -2.36 24.10 -8.23
CA HIS A 186 -1.24 24.50 -7.36
C HIS A 186 0.12 24.63 -8.11
N GLN A 187 0.08 25.02 -9.38
CA GLN A 187 1.23 25.15 -10.27
C GLN A 187 2.31 26.10 -9.70
N ASP A 188 1.88 27.13 -8.96
CA ASP A 188 2.74 28.07 -8.22
C ASP A 188 3.63 27.38 -7.17
N GLN A 189 3.28 26.16 -6.74
CA GLN A 189 4.02 25.40 -5.73
C GLN A 189 5.01 24.40 -6.35
N PHE A 190 4.92 24.09 -7.64
CA PHE A 190 5.70 23.04 -8.29
C PHE A 190 7.21 23.21 -8.08
N LYS A 191 7.75 24.37 -8.46
CA LYS A 191 9.18 24.71 -8.33
C LYS A 191 9.68 24.71 -6.87
N ARG A 192 8.79 24.84 -5.88
CA ARG A 192 9.17 24.71 -4.45
C ARG A 192 9.32 23.24 -4.07
N HIS A 193 8.39 22.38 -4.50
CA HIS A 193 8.43 20.95 -4.23
C HIS A 193 9.56 20.24 -4.98
N VAL A 194 9.90 20.66 -6.21
CA VAL A 194 11.09 20.18 -6.94
C VAL A 194 12.35 20.44 -6.12
N ARG A 195 12.64 21.71 -5.80
CA ARG A 195 13.83 22.10 -5.02
C ARG A 195 13.92 21.39 -3.68
N PHE A 196 12.80 21.24 -2.98
CA PHE A 196 12.77 20.48 -1.74
C PHE A 196 13.17 19.01 -1.94
N THR A 197 12.64 18.37 -3.00
CA THR A 197 12.94 16.97 -3.34
C THR A 197 14.38 16.78 -3.80
N GLU A 198 14.92 17.70 -4.61
CA GLU A 198 16.33 17.69 -5.02
C GLU A 198 17.27 17.72 -3.82
N ASN A 199 17.05 18.66 -2.89
CA ASN A 199 17.83 18.77 -1.65
C ASN A 199 17.81 17.48 -0.81
N LEU A 200 16.67 16.76 -0.80
CA LEU A 200 16.58 15.46 -0.13
C LEU A 200 17.33 14.36 -0.89
N LEU A 201 17.28 14.36 -2.22
CA LEU A 201 17.97 13.38 -3.08
C LEU A 201 19.48 13.59 -3.12
N GLU A 202 19.98 14.80 -2.86
CA GLU A 202 21.41 15.04 -2.63
C GLU A 202 21.90 14.32 -1.37
N LYS A 203 21.11 14.40 -0.28
CA LYS A 203 21.43 13.77 1.01
C LYS A 203 21.20 12.26 0.98
N LYS A 204 20.20 11.80 0.23
CA LYS A 204 19.84 10.38 0.11
C LYS A 204 19.59 10.01 -1.35
N PRO A 205 20.67 9.75 -2.11
CA PRO A 205 20.57 9.43 -3.53
C PRO A 205 19.71 8.20 -3.80
N SER A 206 18.84 8.31 -4.81
CA SER A 206 18.05 7.20 -5.34
C SER A 206 17.81 7.45 -6.83
N PRO A 207 18.45 6.67 -7.74
CA PRO A 207 18.30 6.87 -9.19
C PRO A 207 16.83 6.90 -9.63
N SER A 208 16.03 5.94 -9.16
CA SER A 208 14.60 5.84 -9.50
C SER A 208 13.76 7.05 -9.09
N PHE A 209 14.07 7.68 -7.95
CA PHE A 209 13.35 8.88 -7.51
C PHE A 209 13.81 10.12 -8.28
N ARG A 210 15.09 10.16 -8.69
CA ARG A 210 15.61 11.23 -9.54
C ARG A 210 15.01 11.17 -10.94
N GLU A 211 14.90 9.97 -11.51
CA GLU A 211 14.23 9.75 -12.80
C GLU A 211 12.76 10.17 -12.75
N HIS A 212 12.04 9.78 -11.69
CA HIS A 212 10.64 10.20 -11.50
C HIS A 212 10.52 11.74 -11.39
N LEU A 213 11.38 12.38 -10.59
CA LEU A 213 11.38 13.85 -10.49
C LEU A 213 11.63 14.53 -11.84
N GLN A 214 12.63 14.05 -12.59
CA GLN A 214 12.96 14.57 -13.92
C GLN A 214 11.79 14.41 -14.91
N LEU A 215 11.08 13.28 -14.86
CA LEU A 215 9.89 13.07 -15.69
C LEU A 215 8.80 14.10 -15.37
N LEU A 216 8.51 14.32 -14.08
CA LEU A 216 7.51 15.31 -13.65
C LEU A 216 7.89 16.72 -14.09
N GLU A 217 9.16 17.11 -13.98
CA GLU A 217 9.66 18.39 -14.48
C GLU A 217 9.51 18.54 -15.99
N GLN A 218 9.80 17.48 -16.76
CA GLN A 218 9.62 17.48 -18.22
C GLN A 218 8.16 17.68 -18.60
N ILE A 219 7.23 16.99 -17.93
CA ILE A 219 5.80 17.12 -18.19
C ILE A 219 5.31 18.52 -17.78
N PHE A 220 5.74 19.04 -16.63
CA PHE A 220 5.37 20.38 -16.18
C PHE A 220 5.84 21.45 -17.19
N ASN A 221 7.11 21.40 -17.59
CA ASN A 221 7.66 22.35 -18.57
C ASN A 221 6.95 22.24 -19.92
N TYR A 222 6.55 21.03 -20.33
CA TYR A 222 5.71 20.82 -21.51
C TYR A 222 4.34 21.50 -21.39
N GLN A 223 3.70 21.42 -20.23
CA GLN A 223 2.39 22.01 -19.97
C GLN A 223 2.46 23.56 -19.98
N GLU A 224 3.58 24.15 -19.56
CA GLU A 224 3.82 25.60 -19.62
C GLU A 224 4.10 26.12 -21.05
N LEU A 225 4.33 25.26 -22.05
CA LEU A 225 4.57 25.70 -23.42
C LEU A 225 3.31 26.30 -24.06
N SER A 226 3.44 27.55 -24.49
CA SER A 226 2.45 28.24 -25.33
C SER A 226 2.63 27.96 -26.83
N ASP A 227 3.82 27.54 -27.25
CA ASP A 227 4.14 27.26 -28.66
C ASP A 227 3.71 25.84 -29.08
N SER A 228 2.76 25.77 -30.01
CA SER A 228 2.21 24.52 -30.55
C SER A 228 3.24 23.60 -31.24
N VAL A 229 4.30 24.15 -31.85
CA VAL A 229 5.30 23.35 -32.58
C VAL A 229 6.27 22.71 -31.61
N GLU A 230 6.80 23.48 -30.66
CA GLU A 230 7.67 22.94 -29.60
C GLU A 230 6.91 21.99 -28.70
N LYS A 231 5.62 22.24 -28.45
CA LYS A 231 4.72 21.31 -27.76
C LYS A 231 4.62 20.00 -28.54
N THR A 232 4.35 20.01 -29.84
CA THR A 232 4.29 18.76 -30.63
C THR A 232 5.62 17.99 -30.59
N ARG A 233 6.77 18.67 -30.69
CA ARG A 233 8.10 18.04 -30.61
C ARG A 233 8.37 17.40 -29.25
N ARG A 234 8.06 18.11 -28.17
CA ARG A 234 8.25 17.63 -26.79
C ARG A 234 7.30 16.48 -26.44
N HIS A 235 6.08 16.51 -26.99
CA HIS A 235 5.11 15.42 -26.88
C HIS A 235 5.68 14.11 -27.44
N GLN A 236 6.22 14.17 -28.68
CA GLN A 236 6.81 13.02 -29.33
C GLN A 236 8.00 12.44 -28.53
N MET A 237 8.87 13.30 -28.01
CA MET A 237 10.01 12.87 -27.17
C MET A 237 9.58 12.17 -25.88
N LEU A 238 8.50 12.63 -25.23
CA LEU A 238 7.99 12.01 -24.00
C LEU A 238 7.46 10.59 -24.28
N ILE A 239 6.74 10.41 -25.39
CA ILE A 239 6.22 9.10 -25.82
C ILE A 239 7.37 8.15 -26.16
N GLU A 240 8.33 8.58 -26.98
CA GLU A 240 9.47 7.76 -27.40
C GLU A 240 10.30 7.30 -26.20
N ARG A 241 10.53 8.20 -25.23
CA ARG A 241 11.24 7.87 -24.00
C ARG A 241 10.48 6.83 -23.18
N ALA A 242 9.18 7.05 -22.94
CA ALA A 242 8.35 6.14 -22.16
C ALA A 242 8.27 4.73 -22.78
N GLN A 243 8.26 4.64 -24.12
CA GLN A 243 8.30 3.38 -24.85
C GLN A 243 9.68 2.71 -24.81
N SER A 244 10.77 3.48 -24.93
CA SER A 244 12.14 2.95 -24.95
C SER A 244 12.63 2.42 -23.60
N GLU A 245 12.13 3.00 -22.50
CA GLU A 245 12.55 2.64 -21.14
C GLU A 245 11.71 1.49 -20.55
N GLU A 246 10.75 0.93 -21.30
CA GLU A 246 9.72 -0.01 -20.79
C GLU A 246 9.11 0.46 -19.46
N ASN A 247 8.99 1.78 -19.26
CA ASN A 247 8.63 2.36 -17.97
C ASN A 247 7.11 2.43 -17.85
N PRO A 248 6.46 1.47 -17.15
CA PRO A 248 5.00 1.36 -17.18
C PRO A 248 4.32 2.54 -16.49
N TYR A 249 5.03 3.17 -15.55
CA TYR A 249 4.57 4.37 -14.85
C TYR A 249 4.55 5.59 -15.78
N ALA A 250 5.59 5.78 -16.58
CA ALA A 250 5.64 6.87 -17.56
C ALA A 250 4.53 6.71 -18.61
N LEU A 251 4.28 5.48 -19.07
CA LEU A 251 3.20 5.20 -20.02
C LEU A 251 1.81 5.43 -19.43
N ASP A 252 1.55 4.99 -18.20
CA ASP A 252 0.28 5.22 -17.49
C ASP A 252 0.03 6.72 -17.25
N LEU A 253 1.02 7.44 -16.73
CA LEU A 253 0.91 8.88 -16.49
C LEU A 253 0.69 9.65 -17.80
N LEU A 254 1.41 9.32 -18.86
CA LEU A 254 1.20 9.92 -20.18
C LEU A 254 -0.19 9.57 -20.74
N SER A 255 -0.67 8.35 -20.53
CA SER A 255 -2.01 7.95 -20.96
C SER A 255 -3.13 8.69 -20.21
N GLN A 256 -3.02 8.82 -18.89
CA GLN A 256 -3.96 9.60 -18.07
C GLN A 256 -3.99 11.09 -18.47
N LEU A 257 -2.89 11.61 -19.00
CA LEU A 257 -2.79 12.95 -19.55
C LEU A 257 -3.28 13.05 -21.02
N GLY A 258 -3.79 11.95 -21.58
CA GLY A 258 -4.31 11.89 -22.95
C GLY A 258 -3.23 11.81 -24.03
N PHE A 259 -1.98 11.49 -23.68
CA PHE A 259 -0.86 11.43 -24.62
C PHE A 259 -0.61 10.04 -25.23
N ALA A 260 -1.17 8.98 -24.66
CA ALA A 260 -1.02 7.62 -25.19
C ALA A 260 -2.29 6.79 -24.95
N ASN A 261 -2.58 5.83 -25.84
CA ASN A 261 -3.57 4.80 -25.55
C ASN A 261 -3.05 3.95 -24.39
N SER A 262 -3.82 3.89 -23.30
CA SER A 262 -3.46 3.07 -22.14
C SER A 262 -3.37 1.61 -22.58
N PRO A 263 -2.30 0.88 -22.27
CA PRO A 263 -2.39 -0.57 -22.30
C PRO A 263 -3.41 -0.99 -21.25
N ASP A 264 -4.53 -1.58 -21.69
CA ASP A 264 -5.53 -2.16 -20.79
C ASP A 264 -4.79 -2.95 -19.69
N PRO A 265 -4.97 -2.61 -18.40
CA PRO A 265 -4.33 -3.37 -17.35
C PRO A 265 -4.80 -4.81 -17.49
N LYS A 266 -3.87 -5.71 -17.79
CA LYS A 266 -4.14 -7.15 -17.83
C LYS A 266 -4.60 -7.55 -16.42
N ILE A 267 -5.91 -7.60 -16.23
CA ILE A 267 -6.52 -8.25 -15.08
C ILE A 267 -6.18 -9.72 -15.22
N ILE A 268 -5.12 -10.14 -14.52
CA ILE A 268 -4.83 -11.57 -14.40
C ILE A 268 -5.97 -12.12 -13.56
N ASN A 269 -6.87 -12.87 -14.21
CA ASN A 269 -7.94 -13.57 -13.55
C ASN A 269 -7.32 -14.72 -12.76
N ILE A 270 -7.02 -14.48 -11.48
CA ILE A 270 -6.44 -15.48 -10.59
C ILE A 270 -7.57 -16.12 -9.79
N ASP A 271 -7.69 -17.43 -9.95
CA ASP A 271 -8.67 -18.33 -9.35
C ASP A 271 -9.12 -17.91 -7.93
N SER A 272 -10.39 -17.54 -7.81
CA SER A 272 -10.97 -16.79 -6.68
C SER A 272 -11.23 -17.63 -5.41
N ASP A 273 -10.94 -18.93 -5.42
CA ASP A 273 -11.44 -19.85 -4.38
C ASP A 273 -10.42 -20.27 -3.30
N ASP A 274 -9.17 -19.80 -3.35
CA ASP A 274 -8.12 -20.28 -2.41
C ASP A 274 -8.45 -19.93 -0.94
N ILE A 275 -9.07 -18.77 -0.66
CA ILE A 275 -9.37 -18.38 0.73
C ILE A 275 -10.45 -19.26 1.39
N LYS A 276 -11.43 -19.73 0.61
CA LYS A 276 -12.50 -20.60 1.10
C LYS A 276 -11.98 -21.98 1.51
N THR A 277 -10.72 -22.29 1.20
CA THR A 277 -10.04 -23.51 1.67
C THR A 277 -9.02 -23.23 2.77
N ASN A 278 -8.78 -21.96 3.14
CA ASN A 278 -7.83 -21.62 4.19
C ASN A 278 -8.38 -22.06 5.56
N PRO A 279 -7.70 -22.97 6.28
CA PRO A 279 -8.22 -23.54 7.52
C PRO A 279 -8.46 -22.51 8.63
N LEU A 280 -7.66 -21.45 8.69
CA LEU A 280 -7.81 -20.40 9.71
C LEU A 280 -9.02 -19.51 9.38
N TYR A 281 -9.24 -19.17 8.11
CA TYR A 281 -10.45 -18.47 7.68
C TYR A 281 -11.71 -19.30 7.96
N LEU A 282 -11.72 -20.58 7.57
CA LEU A 282 -12.84 -21.49 7.82
C LEU A 282 -13.15 -21.63 9.31
N THR A 283 -12.12 -21.73 10.15
CA THR A 283 -12.29 -21.95 11.59
C THR A 283 -12.83 -20.73 12.32
N TYR A 284 -12.38 -19.52 11.98
CA TYR A 284 -12.64 -18.32 12.79
C TYR A 284 -13.48 -17.25 12.10
N CYS A 285 -13.69 -17.33 10.78
CA CYS A 285 -14.34 -16.26 10.02
C CYS A 285 -15.71 -16.66 9.45
N GLN A 286 -15.92 -17.92 9.09
CA GLN A 286 -17.23 -18.36 8.56
C GLN A 286 -18.35 -18.29 9.61
N PHE A 287 -18.06 -18.64 10.86
CA PHE A 287 -19.06 -18.63 11.94
C PHE A 287 -19.54 -17.23 12.35
N VAL A 288 -18.82 -16.17 12.00
CA VAL A 288 -19.20 -14.79 12.34
C VAL A 288 -20.25 -14.23 11.37
N LYS A 289 -20.38 -14.79 10.16
CA LYS A 289 -21.38 -14.37 9.17
C LYS A 289 -22.78 -14.99 9.39
N ASP A 290 -22.86 -16.11 10.10
CA ASP A 290 -24.13 -16.80 10.35
C ASP A 290 -24.83 -16.34 11.65
N SER A 291 -24.25 -15.35 12.35
CA SER A 291 -24.77 -14.82 13.62
C SER A 291 -25.19 -13.34 13.57
N GLU A 292 -25.25 -12.74 12.37
CA GLU A 292 -25.91 -11.45 12.08
C GLU A 292 -27.21 -11.70 11.30
#